data_AF-A0A920K5L1-F1
#
_entry.id   AF-A0A920K5L1-F1
#
_cell.length_a   1.000
_cell.length_b   1.000
_cell.length_c   1.000
_cell.angle_alpha   90.00
_cell.angle_beta   90.00
_cell.angle_gamma   90.00
#
_symmetry.space_group_name_H-M   'P 1'
#
loop_
_entity.id
_entity.type
_entity.pdbx_description
1 polymer ?
#
loop_
_entity_poly.entity_id
_entity_poly.type
_entity_poly.pdbx_seq_one_letter_code
_entity_poly.pdbx_strand_id
1 'polypeptide(L)'
;MRQSLLEILRGSFLVQQGALRNWRLIIFFFFLAGIMIASSHNIDQKVMEISALNTEIQELKSQFAETRTKAMYMRLETEVKTKLSERGFVSSVTPPTKIIIE
;
A
#
# COMPACT_ATOMS: atom_id res chain seq x y z
N MET A 1 10.41 -38.23 32.61
CA MET A 1 9.74 -37.08 31.94
C MET A 1 8.84 -36.27 32.89
N ARG A 2 7.94 -36.88 33.68
CA ARG A 2 7.03 -36.12 34.56
C ARG A 2 7.75 -35.37 35.70
N GLN A 3 8.81 -35.95 36.27
CA GLN A 3 9.55 -35.33 37.37
C GLN A 3 10.38 -34.11 36.94
N SER A 4 11.01 -34.12 35.75
CA SER A 4 11.78 -32.98 35.28
C SER A 4 10.91 -31.75 34.98
N LEU A 5 9.71 -31.94 34.45
CA LEU A 5 8.73 -30.86 34.28
C LEU A 5 8.26 -30.29 35.62
N LEU A 6 8.03 -31.16 36.61
CA LEU A 6 7.66 -30.73 37.97
C LEU A 6 8.78 -29.97 38.68
N GLU A 7 10.05 -30.31 38.44
CA GLU A 7 11.19 -29.59 38.99
C GLU A 7 11.40 -28.21 38.35
N ILE A 8 11.14 -28.08 37.05
CA ILE A 8 11.11 -26.78 36.35
C ILE A 8 9.99 -25.91 36.91
N LEU A 9 8.79 -26.48 37.09
CA LEU A 9 7.61 -25.75 37.60
C LEU A 9 7.78 -25.35 39.08
N ARG A 10 8.47 -26.17 39.89
CA ARG A 10 8.81 -25.85 41.30
C ARG A 10 9.99 -24.89 41.44
N GLY A 11 10.61 -24.45 40.34
CA GLY A 11 11.73 -23.51 40.39
C GLY A 11 13.02 -24.11 40.98
N SER A 12 13.13 -25.44 41.04
CA SER A 12 14.31 -26.16 41.54
C SER A 12 15.58 -25.75 40.77
N PHE A 13 15.43 -25.45 39.47
CA PHE A 13 16.46 -24.91 38.58
C PHE A 13 17.04 -23.56 39.03
N LEU A 14 16.30 -22.77 39.82
CA LEU A 14 16.75 -21.45 40.29
C LEU A 14 17.44 -21.47 41.64
N VAL A 15 17.35 -22.59 42.38
CA VAL A 15 17.85 -22.69 43.77
C VAL A 15 19.00 -23.71 43.90
N GLN A 16 19.16 -24.64 42.94
CA GLN A 16 20.27 -25.61 42.94
C GLN A 16 21.64 -24.99 42.62
N GLN A 17 22.71 -25.70 42.99
CA GLN A 17 24.11 -25.30 42.76
C GLN A 17 24.36 -25.09 41.25
N GLY A 18 24.44 -23.83 40.83
CA GLY A 18 24.42 -23.41 39.41
C GLY A 18 23.39 -22.33 39.07
N ALA A 19 22.54 -21.94 40.02
CA ALA A 19 21.49 -20.92 39.92
C ALA A 19 21.89 -19.61 39.21
N LEU A 20 23.13 -19.15 39.38
CA LEU A 20 23.62 -17.92 38.74
C LEU A 20 23.58 -17.99 37.20
N ARG A 21 23.87 -19.16 36.60
CA ARG A 21 23.83 -19.34 35.14
C ARG A 21 22.39 -19.24 34.60
N ASN A 22 21.43 -19.68 35.40
CA ASN A 22 20.02 -19.77 35.06
C ASN A 22 19.32 -18.41 35.18
N TRP A 23 19.69 -17.62 36.19
CA TRP A 23 19.28 -16.22 36.33
C TRP A 23 19.71 -15.35 35.14
N ARG A 24 20.93 -15.55 34.63
CA ARG A 24 21.40 -14.84 33.42
C ARG A 24 20.55 -15.15 32.20
N LEU A 25 20.07 -16.39 32.04
CA LEU A 25 19.18 -16.77 30.94
C LEU A 25 17.79 -16.15 31.06
N ILE A 26 17.25 -16.04 32.28
CA ILE A 26 15.94 -15.39 32.50
C ILE A 26 16.02 -13.90 32.15
N ILE A 27 17.06 -13.20 32.61
CA ILE A 27 17.27 -11.79 32.28
C ILE A 27 17.45 -11.62 30.76
N PHE A 28 18.15 -12.54 30.11
CA PHE A 28 18.31 -12.54 28.65
C PHE A 28 16.95 -12.65 27.93
N PHE A 29 16.08 -13.59 28.31
CA PHE A 29 14.76 -13.71 27.70
C PHE A 29 13.84 -12.52 28.01
N PHE A 30 13.92 -11.95 29.22
CA PHE A 30 13.17 -10.76 29.57
C PHE A 30 13.60 -9.56 28.73
N PHE A 31 14.91 -9.37 28.56
CA PHE A 31 15.45 -8.33 27.69
C PHE A 31 15.06 -8.53 26.23
N LEU A 32 15.13 -9.78 25.73
CA LEU A 32 14.72 -10.12 24.37
C LEU A 32 13.22 -9.87 24.14
N ALA A 33 12.38 -10.22 25.12
CA ALA A 33 10.95 -9.91 25.10
C ALA A 33 10.70 -8.38 25.07
N GLY A 34 11.46 -7.62 25.86
CA GLY A 34 11.42 -6.15 25.82
C GLY A 34 11.77 -5.56 24.46
N ILE A 35 12.84 -6.07 23.81
CA ILE A 35 13.21 -5.69 22.44
C ILE A 35 12.07 -6.02 21.46
N MET A 36 11.46 -7.19 21.60
CA MET A 36 10.39 -7.64 20.70
C MET A 36 9.16 -6.73 20.79
N ILE A 37 8.76 -6.34 22.01
CA ILE A 37 7.65 -5.42 22.25
C ILE A 37 7.94 -4.05 21.64
N ALA A 38 9.15 -3.51 21.89
CA ALA A 38 9.56 -2.21 21.35
C ALA A 38 9.62 -2.21 19.81
N SER A 39 10.12 -3.30 19.21
CA SER A 39 10.18 -3.45 17.76
C SER A 39 8.78 -3.52 17.13
N SER A 40 7.86 -4.28 17.74
CA SER A 40 6.48 -4.42 17.27
C SER A 40 5.77 -3.08 17.18
N HIS A 41 5.91 -2.23 18.20
CA HIS A 41 5.23 -0.93 18.21
C HIS A 41 5.69 0.00 17.07
N ASN A 42 6.98 -0.05 16.72
CA ASN A 42 7.51 0.72 15.59
C ASN A 42 7.01 0.17 14.24
N ILE A 43 6.77 -1.15 14.14
CA ILE A 43 6.20 -1.77 12.95
C ILE A 43 4.75 -1.34 12.78
N ASP A 44 3.96 -1.29 13.86
CA ASP A 44 2.55 -0.91 13.82
C ASP A 44 2.37 0.51 13.26
N GLN A 45 3.21 1.46 13.70
CA GLN A 45 3.20 2.84 13.18
C GLN A 45 3.49 2.89 11.67
N LYS A 46 4.49 2.12 11.21
CA LYS A 46 4.84 2.04 9.79
C LYS A 46 3.72 1.41 8.96
N VAL A 47 3.03 0.41 9.50
CA VAL A 47 1.90 -0.23 8.81
C VAL A 47 0.75 0.75 8.61
N MET A 48 0.45 1.59 9.61
CA MET A 48 -0.52 2.68 9.46
C MET A 48 -0.10 3.68 8.39
N GLU A 49 1.18 4.09 8.37
CA GLU A 49 1.71 4.99 7.34
C GLU A 49 1.59 4.38 5.94
N ILE A 50 1.99 3.12 5.76
CA ILE A 50 1.84 2.38 4.50
C ILE A 50 0.38 2.33 4.06
N SER A 51 -0.56 2.14 4.98
CA SER A 51 -1.98 2.15 4.66
C SER A 51 -2.43 3.51 4.13
N ALA A 52 -2.01 4.61 4.75
CA ALA A 52 -2.33 5.96 4.30
C ALA A 52 -1.75 6.24 2.90
N LEU A 53 -0.48 5.91 2.66
CA LEU A 53 0.15 6.06 1.35
C LEU A 53 -0.54 5.22 0.27
N ASN A 54 -0.98 4.00 0.60
CA ASN A 54 -1.71 3.16 -0.35
C ASN A 54 -3.06 3.78 -0.76
N THR A 55 -3.76 4.40 0.19
CA THR A 55 -4.99 5.13 -0.10
C THR A 55 -4.72 6.30 -1.06
N GLU A 56 -3.66 7.08 -0.83
CA GLU A 56 -3.27 8.17 -1.73
C GLU A 56 -2.92 7.67 -3.14
N ILE A 57 -2.17 6.56 -3.25
CA ILE A 57 -1.87 5.92 -4.55
C ILE A 57 -3.15 5.49 -5.27
N GLN A 58 -4.12 4.94 -4.54
CA GLN A 58 -5.39 4.50 -5.12
C GLN A 58 -6.21 5.70 -5.62
N GLU A 59 -6.23 6.80 -4.88
CA GLU A 59 -6.87 8.05 -5.28
C GLU A 59 -6.23 8.62 -6.56
N LEU A 60 -4.90 8.74 -6.60
CA LEU A 60 -4.18 9.22 -7.78
C LEU A 60 -4.44 8.36 -9.03
N LYS A 61 -4.50 7.04 -8.87
CA LYS A 61 -4.85 6.12 -9.96
C LYS A 61 -6.28 6.35 -10.46
N SER A 62 -7.22 6.61 -9.55
CA SER A 62 -8.60 6.94 -9.91
C SER A 62 -8.67 8.26 -10.69
N GLN A 63 -8.01 9.31 -10.21
CA GLN A 63 -7.93 10.60 -10.90
C GLN A 63 -7.28 10.49 -12.29
N PHE A 64 -6.23 9.67 -12.42
CA PHE A 64 -5.59 9.41 -13.71
C PHE A 64 -6.55 8.71 -14.68
N ALA A 65 -7.27 7.68 -14.22
CA ALA A 65 -8.24 6.97 -15.04
C ALA A 65 -9.38 7.88 -15.51
N GLU A 66 -9.89 8.74 -14.63
CA GLU A 66 -10.92 9.73 -14.97
C GLU A 66 -10.39 10.74 -16.00
N THR A 67 -9.20 11.31 -15.76
CA THR A 67 -8.58 12.29 -16.66
C THR A 67 -8.33 11.70 -18.05
N ARG A 68 -7.82 10.47 -18.12
CA ARG A 68 -7.63 9.73 -19.36
C ARG A 68 -8.95 9.53 -20.10
N THR A 69 -10.00 9.15 -19.38
CA THR A 69 -11.34 8.94 -19.95
C THR A 69 -11.90 10.25 -20.50
N LYS A 70 -11.80 11.35 -19.75
CA LYS A 70 -12.21 12.69 -20.19
C LYS A 70 -11.45 13.13 -21.45
N ALA A 71 -10.14 12.91 -21.50
CA ALA A 71 -9.34 13.20 -22.67
C ALA A 71 -9.77 12.39 -23.90
N MET A 72 -10.11 11.10 -23.71
CA MET A 72 -10.67 10.27 -24.79
C MET A 72 -12.02 10.82 -25.27
N TYR A 73 -12.94 11.14 -24.35
CA TYR A 73 -14.23 11.74 -24.67
C TYR A 73 -14.09 13.03 -25.49
N MET A 74 -13.17 13.91 -25.13
CA MET A 74 -12.90 15.14 -25.88
C MET A 74 -12.36 14.90 -27.30
N ARG A 75 -11.74 13.75 -27.57
CA ARG A 75 -11.18 13.40 -28.89
C ARG A 75 -12.17 12.71 -29.82
N LEU A 76 -13.35 12.30 -29.33
CA LEU A 76 -14.35 11.66 -30.18
C LEU A 76 -14.84 12.63 -31.25
N GLU A 77 -14.89 12.16 -32.50
CA GLU A 77 -15.40 12.94 -33.64
C GLU A 77 -16.84 13.40 -33.38
N THR A 78 -17.68 12.55 -32.78
CA THR A 78 -19.05 12.91 -32.39
C THR A 78 -19.07 14.09 -31.44
N GLU A 79 -18.20 14.10 -30.42
CA GLU A 79 -18.11 15.19 -29.44
C GLU A 79 -17.64 16.50 -30.08
N VAL A 80 -16.63 16.40 -30.95
CA VAL A 80 -16.13 17.53 -31.74
C VAL A 80 -17.23 18.07 -32.67
N LYS A 81 -17.96 17.19 -33.36
CA LYS A 81 -19.06 17.55 -34.25
C LYS A 81 -20.21 18.21 -33.50
N THR A 82 -20.59 17.70 -32.33
CA THR A 82 -21.64 18.30 -31.49
C THR A 82 -21.26 19.72 -31.10
N LYS A 83 -20.05 19.93 -30.55
CA LYS A 83 -19.56 21.27 -30.16
C LYS A 83 -19.42 22.25 -31.32
N LEU A 84 -19.04 21.75 -32.51
CA LEU A 84 -18.93 22.58 -33.71
C LEU A 84 -20.30 22.89 -34.33
N SER A 85 -21.28 21.99 -34.21
CA SER A 85 -22.65 22.21 -34.69
C SER A 85 -23.37 23.33 -33.93
N GLU A 86 -23.14 23.45 -32.62
CA GLU A 86 -23.64 24.60 -31.82
C GLU A 86 -23.11 25.94 -32.33
N ARG A 87 -21.93 25.94 -32.94
CA ARG A 87 -21.29 27.13 -33.55
C ARG A 87 -21.66 27.32 -35.02
N GLY A 88 -22.56 26.51 -35.57
CA GLY A 88 -23.03 26.59 -36.95
C GLY A 88 -22.16 25.87 -38.00
N PHE A 89 -21.15 25.10 -37.59
CA PHE A 89 -20.34 24.32 -38.51
C PHE A 89 -21.04 23.00 -38.87
N VAL A 90 -21.04 22.66 -40.15
CA VAL A 90 -21.63 21.42 -40.70
C VAL A 90 -20.57 20.58 -41.40
N SER A 91 -20.63 19.26 -41.22
CA SER A 91 -19.75 18.33 -41.94
C SER A 91 -20.09 18.35 -43.43
N SER A 92 -19.08 18.52 -44.29
CA SER A 92 -19.25 18.39 -45.74
C SER A 92 -19.57 16.94 -46.10
N VAL A 93 -20.65 16.72 -46.85
CA VAL A 93 -21.01 15.41 -47.41
C VAL A 93 -20.25 15.15 -48.72
N THR A 94 -19.83 16.22 -49.40
CA THR A 94 -19.08 16.15 -50.65
C THR A 94 -17.58 16.19 -50.40
N PRO A 95 -16.79 15.29 -51.03
CA PRO A 95 -15.34 15.28 -50.89
C PRO A 95 -14.70 16.55 -51.49
N PRO A 96 -13.58 17.04 -50.93
CA PRO A 96 -12.90 18.22 -51.43
C PRO A 96 -12.24 17.94 -52.79
N THR A 97 -12.28 18.93 -53.69
CA THR A 97 -11.65 18.85 -55.00
C THR A 97 -10.18 19.26 -54.91
N LYS A 98 -9.28 18.48 -55.52
CA LYS A 98 -7.86 18.83 -55.59
C LYS A 98 -7.68 19.98 -56.59
N ILE A 99 -7.31 21.16 -56.12
CA ILE A 99 -6.92 22.27 -56.98
C ILE A 99 -5.47 22.04 -57.40
N ILE A 100 -5.25 21.88 -58.70
CA ILE A 100 -3.91 21.86 -59.30
C ILE A 100 -3.74 23.24 -59.95
N ILE A 101 -2.70 23.96 -59.54
CA ILE A 101 -2.30 25.23 -60.16
C ILE A 101 -1.23 24.86 -61.18
N GLU A 102 -1.45 25.21 -62.45
CA GLU A 102 -0.43 25.10 -63.51
C GLU A 102 0.69 26.13 -63.34
#